data_AF-A0A1I4XVS7-F1
#
_entry.id   AF-A0A1I4XVS7-F1
#
_cell.length_a   1.000
_cell.length_b   1.000
_cell.length_c   1.000
_cell.angle_alpha   90.00
_cell.angle_beta   90.00
_cell.angle_gamma   90.00
#
_symmetry.space_group_name_H-M   'P 1'
#
loop_
_entity.id
_entity.type
_entity.pdbx_description
1 polymer ?
#
loop_
_entity_poly.entity_id
_entity_poly.type
_entity_poly.pdbx_seq_one_letter_code
_entity_poly.pdbx_strand_id
1 'polypeptide(L)'
;MNVQVTHELLQEAYELEKTFTLSYPFGIYKDSLYSTTYDELTKWLRKTISYLKNHHMEYESLSLYHYLNSFRGKLGNIDQHEFKKILSVLEQYFLHN
;
A
#
# COMPACT_ATOMS: atom_id res chain seq x y z
N MET A 1 -13.62 8.93 11.19
CA MET A 1 -12.46 8.07 10.88
C MET A 1 -11.67 7.83 12.17
N ASN A 2 -11.09 6.65 12.39
CA ASN A 2 -10.24 6.41 13.56
C ASN A 2 -8.78 6.83 13.24
N VAL A 3 -8.36 7.96 13.80
CA VAL A 3 -7.07 8.61 13.54
C VAL A 3 -5.87 7.72 13.89
N GLN A 4 -6.00 6.86 14.90
CA GLN A 4 -4.92 5.97 15.30
C GLN A 4 -4.66 4.88 14.25
N VAL A 5 -5.73 4.29 13.73
CA VAL A 5 -5.64 3.22 12.73
C VAL A 5 -5.15 3.75 11.39
N THR A 6 -5.55 4.96 10.98
CA THR A 6 -5.04 5.57 9.75
C THR A 6 -3.56 5.92 9.87
N HIS A 7 -3.11 6.38 11.05
CA HIS A 7 -1.69 6.64 11.31
C HIS A 7 -0.86 5.35 11.27
N GLU A 8 -1.34 4.26 11.87
CA GLU A 8 -0.68 2.94 11.81
C GLU A 8 -0.57 2.42 10.37
N LEU A 9 -1.61 2.58 9.55
CA LEU A 9 -1.59 2.18 8.13
C LEU A 9 -0.58 2.99 7.31
N LEU A 10 -0.44 4.29 7.58
CA LEU A 10 0.56 5.13 6.93
C LEU A 10 1.97 4.77 7.39
N GLN A 11 2.16 4.53 8.69
CA GLN A 11 3.46 4.09 9.23
C GLN A 11 3.90 2.76 8.62
N GLU A 12 2.99 1.78 8.53
CA GLU A 12 3.22 0.50 7.86
C GLU A 12 3.63 0.70 6.39
N ALA A 13 2.98 1.64 5.69
CA ALA A 13 3.31 1.96 4.31
C ALA A 13 4.69 2.63 4.14
N TYR A 14 5.09 3.53 5.03
CA TYR A 14 6.44 4.13 5.01
C TYR A 14 7.53 3.10 5.28
N GLU A 15 7.29 2.12 6.16
CA GLU A 15 8.25 1.05 6.38
C GLU A 15 8.38 0.15 5.13
N LEU A 16 7.28 -0.16 4.45
CA LEU A 16 7.30 -0.88 3.17
C LEU A 16 8.02 -0.09 2.07
N GLU A 17 7.91 1.23 2.04
CA GLU A 17 8.64 2.07 1.08
C GLU A 17 10.16 1.93 1.24
N LYS A 18 10.65 1.77 2.48
CA LYS A 18 12.07 1.58 2.77
C LYS A 18 12.56 0.18 2.37
N THR A 19 11.69 -0.81 2.30
CA THR A 19 12.06 -2.17 1.86
C THR A 19 12.08 -2.33 0.34
N PHE A 20 11.62 -1.32 -0.43
CA PHE A 20 11.94 -1.16 -1.85
C PHE A 20 13.41 -0.76 -2.08
N THR A 21 14.35 -1.46 -1.44
CA THR A 21 15.78 -1.25 -1.66
C THR A 21 16.20 -1.96 -2.95
N LEU A 22 16.53 -1.12 -3.94
CA LEU A 22 17.29 -1.36 -5.17
C LEU A 22 17.87 -2.79 -5.31
N SER A 23 17.32 -3.54 -6.26
CA SER A 23 18.02 -4.47 -7.15
C SER A 23 19.50 -4.68 -6.80
N TYR A 24 19.84 -5.80 -6.16
CA TYR A 24 21.22 -6.29 -6.13
C TYR A 24 21.57 -6.84 -7.52
N PRO A 25 22.49 -6.23 -8.28
CA PRO A 25 22.80 -6.68 -9.64
C PRO A 25 23.57 -8.00 -9.68
N PHE A 26 24.01 -8.55 -8.53
CA PHE A 26 24.79 -9.78 -8.43
C PHE A 26 24.47 -10.58 -7.15
N GLY A 27 24.49 -11.92 -7.23
CA GLY A 27 24.45 -12.84 -6.08
C GLY A 27 23.16 -13.67 -5.91
N ILE A 28 23.27 -14.79 -5.17
CA ILE A 28 22.22 -15.81 -4.93
C ILE A 28 21.03 -15.35 -4.07
N TYR A 29 21.08 -14.14 -3.49
CA TYR A 29 20.01 -13.57 -2.67
C TYR A 29 19.15 -12.54 -3.41
N LYS A 30 19.33 -12.39 -4.73
CA LYS A 30 18.52 -11.50 -5.59
C LYS A 30 17.02 -11.70 -5.42
N ASP A 31 16.58 -12.93 -5.15
CA ASP A 31 15.16 -13.31 -5.14
C ASP A 31 14.49 -13.24 -3.75
N SER A 32 15.25 -13.14 -2.65
CA SER A 32 14.67 -13.29 -1.29
C SER A 32 14.08 -12.02 -0.67
N LEU A 33 14.52 -10.82 -1.08
CA LEU A 33 13.96 -9.55 -0.57
C LEU A 33 12.74 -9.06 -1.35
N TYR A 34 12.63 -9.49 -2.62
CA TYR A 34 11.51 -9.14 -3.48
C TYR A 34 10.21 -9.80 -2.98
N SER A 35 10.20 -11.12 -2.78
CA SER A 35 8.96 -11.86 -2.41
C SER A 35 8.31 -11.33 -1.13
N THR A 36 9.09 -11.05 -0.08
CA THR A 36 8.53 -10.62 1.20
C THR A 36 7.94 -9.22 1.13
N THR A 37 8.59 -8.28 0.43
CA THR A 37 8.08 -6.91 0.26
C THR A 37 6.74 -6.90 -0.48
N TYR A 38 6.61 -7.69 -1.56
CA TYR A 38 5.36 -7.77 -2.33
C TYR A 38 4.24 -8.50 -1.57
N ASP A 39 4.56 -9.51 -0.78
CA ASP A 39 3.59 -10.19 0.07
C ASP A 39 3.06 -9.25 1.17
N GLU A 40 3.94 -8.50 1.83
CA GLU A 40 3.54 -7.52 2.85
C GLU A 40 2.77 -6.34 2.24
N LEU A 41 3.16 -5.83 1.07
CA LEU A 41 2.38 -4.86 0.29
C LEU A 41 0.97 -5.37 -0.03
N THR A 42 0.86 -6.65 -0.38
CA THR A 42 -0.43 -7.27 -0.67
C THR A 42 -1.30 -7.36 0.58
N LYS A 43 -0.73 -7.70 1.72
CA LYS A 43 -1.45 -7.71 3.01
C LYS A 43 -1.89 -6.30 3.40
N TRP A 44 -0.98 -5.34 3.32
CA TRP A 44 -1.25 -3.93 3.62
C TRP A 44 -2.35 -3.34 2.73
N LEU A 45 -2.31 -3.57 1.41
CA LEU A 45 -3.35 -3.08 0.50
C LEU A 45 -4.71 -3.69 0.84
N ARG A 46 -4.77 -4.99 1.11
CA ARG A 46 -6.02 -5.67 1.52
C ARG A 46 -6.57 -5.10 2.83
N LYS A 47 -5.70 -4.87 3.82
CA LYS A 47 -6.06 -4.27 5.11
C LYS A 47 -6.61 -2.86 4.92
N THR A 48 -5.96 -2.05 4.10
CA THR A 48 -6.38 -0.67 3.78
C THR A 48 -7.75 -0.64 3.07
N ILE A 49 -7.96 -1.50 2.08
CA ILE A 49 -9.25 -1.63 1.40
C ILE A 49 -10.35 -2.09 2.37
N SER A 50 -10.05 -3.07 3.22
CA SER A 50 -10.99 -3.57 4.24
C SER A 50 -11.38 -2.48 5.24
N TYR A 51 -10.42 -1.66 5.66
CA TYR A 51 -10.67 -0.50 6.50
C TYR A 51 -11.66 0.47 5.85
N LEU A 52 -11.44 0.84 4.58
CA LEU A 52 -12.35 1.73 3.85
C LEU A 52 -13.77 1.16 3.76
N LYS A 53 -13.90 -0.16 3.51
CA LYS A 53 -15.22 -0.84 3.47
C LYS A 53 -15.96 -0.78 4.79
N ASN A 54 -15.26 -0.97 5.90
CA ASN A 54 -15.88 -1.06 7.22
C ASN A 54 -16.20 0.33 7.81
N HIS A 55 -15.48 1.37 7.39
CA HIS A 55 -15.61 2.71 7.96
C HIS A 55 -16.39 3.71 7.08
N HIS A 56 -16.65 3.39 5.81
CA HIS A 56 -17.46 4.23 4.93
C HIS A 56 -18.70 3.46 4.46
N MET A 57 -19.90 3.97 4.79
CA MET A 57 -21.17 3.36 4.35
C MET A 57 -21.33 3.34 2.82
N GLU A 58 -20.76 4.34 2.13
CA GLU A 58 -20.77 4.45 0.66
C GLU A 58 -19.37 4.22 0.07
N TYR A 59 -18.63 3.21 0.56
CA TYR A 59 -17.27 2.96 0.08
C TYR A 59 -17.19 2.67 -1.43
N GLU A 60 -18.28 2.22 -2.05
CA GLU A 60 -18.36 1.94 -3.48
C GLU A 60 -18.43 3.20 -4.35
N SER A 61 -18.72 4.38 -3.79
CA SER A 61 -18.64 5.64 -4.53
C SER A 61 -17.29 6.35 -4.32
N LEU A 62 -16.44 5.85 -3.40
CA LEU A 62 -15.13 6.43 -3.13
C LEU A 62 -14.16 6.15 -4.29
N SER A 63 -13.70 7.23 -4.92
CA SER A 63 -12.63 7.21 -5.92
C SER A 63 -11.37 6.52 -5.38
N LEU A 64 -11.02 6.75 -4.11
CA LEU A 64 -9.91 6.08 -3.43
C LEU A 64 -10.08 4.56 -3.38
N TYR A 65 -11.28 4.08 -3.06
CA TYR A 65 -11.56 2.63 -3.00
C TYR A 65 -11.33 1.98 -4.35
N HIS A 66 -11.87 2.57 -5.43
CA HIS A 66 -11.66 2.06 -6.80
C HIS A 66 -10.20 2.11 -7.22
N TYR A 67 -9.49 3.20 -6.90
CA TYR A 67 -8.08 3.36 -7.17
C TYR A 67 -7.26 2.25 -6.51
N LEU A 68 -7.41 2.04 -5.20
CA LEU A 68 -6.72 0.98 -4.47
C LEU A 68 -7.10 -0.42 -4.95
N ASN A 69 -8.39 -0.66 -5.23
CA ASN A 69 -8.86 -1.95 -5.71
C ASN A 69 -8.34 -2.28 -7.12
N SER A 70 -7.98 -1.28 -7.93
CA SER A 70 -7.38 -1.49 -9.26
C SER A 70 -6.00 -2.15 -9.22
N PHE A 71 -5.31 -2.05 -8.08
CA PHE A 71 -4.01 -2.69 -7.84
C PHE A 71 -4.13 -4.14 -7.34
N ARG A 72 -5.35 -4.58 -6.98
CA ARG A 72 -5.58 -5.95 -6.53
C ARG A 72 -5.29 -6.93 -7.68
N GLY A 73 -4.18 -7.66 -7.57
CA GLY A 73 -3.69 -8.59 -8.60
C GLY A 73 -2.60 -8.04 -9.52
N LYS A 74 -2.24 -6.75 -9.38
CA LYS A 74 -1.14 -6.11 -10.12
C LYS A 74 0.07 -5.77 -9.24
N LEU A 75 -0.01 -6.08 -7.94
CA LEU A 75 1.01 -5.71 -6.95
C LEU A 75 2.42 -6.20 -7.29
N GLY A 76 2.57 -7.39 -7.89
CA GLY A 76 3.87 -7.89 -8.34
C GLY A 76 4.52 -7.08 -9.46
N ASN A 77 3.78 -6.16 -10.09
CA ASN A 77 4.29 -5.26 -11.12
C ASN A 77 4.45 -3.82 -10.62
N ILE A 78 4.11 -3.53 -9.36
CA ILE A 78 4.22 -2.18 -8.80
C ILE A 78 5.68 -1.90 -8.47
N ASP A 79 6.23 -0.85 -9.07
CA ASP A 79 7.55 -0.35 -8.72
C ASP A 79 7.49 0.64 -7.54
N GLN A 80 8.65 1.03 -7.01
CA GLN A 80 8.73 1.96 -5.89
C GLN A 80 8.06 3.31 -6.19
N HIS A 81 8.13 3.77 -7.43
CA HIS A 81 7.58 5.06 -7.83
C HIS A 81 6.05 5.03 -7.90
N GLU A 82 5.48 3.94 -8.41
CA GLU A 82 4.05 3.67 -8.35
C GLU A 82 3.57 3.51 -6.90
N PHE A 83 4.33 2.81 -6.06
CA PHE A 83 3.99 2.68 -4.64
C PHE A 83 3.98 4.04 -3.92
N LYS A 84 4.97 4.90 -4.17
CA LYS A 84 5.00 6.29 -3.66
C LYS A 84 3.78 7.10 -4.06
N LYS A 85 3.26 6.92 -5.28
CA LYS A 85 2.03 7.57 -5.72
C LYS A 85 0.82 7.09 -4.92
N ILE A 86 0.72 5.78 -4.68
CA ILE A 86 -0.36 5.21 -3.85
C ILE A 86 -0.30 5.76 -2.43
N LEU A 87 0.90 5.80 -1.84
CA LEU A 87 1.15 6.39 -0.52
C LEU A 87 0.70 7.85 -0.45
N SER A 88 1.11 8.67 -1.41
CA SER A 88 0.76 10.10 -1.44
C SER A 88 -0.76 10.33 -1.53
N VAL A 89 -1.48 9.52 -2.31
CA VAL A 89 -2.94 9.59 -2.40
C VAL A 89 -3.59 9.21 -1.06
N LEU A 90 -3.05 8.21 -0.36
CA LEU A 90 -3.54 7.80 0.96
C LEU A 90 -3.25 8.84 2.05
N GLU A 91 -2.06 9.44 2.05
CA GLU A 91 -1.72 10.55 2.94
C GLU A 91 -2.67 11.73 2.77
N GLN A 92 -2.90 12.15 1.52
CA GLN A 92 -3.86 13.22 1.23
C GLN A 92 -5.24 12.89 1.78
N TYR A 93 -5.71 11.66 1.57
CA TYR A 93 -7.02 11.25 2.06
C TYR A 93 -7.12 11.18 3.58
N PHE A 94 -6.13 10.58 4.26
CA PHE A 94 -6.16 10.36 5.71
C PHE A 94 -5.76 11.56 6.54
N LEU A 95 -5.02 12.52 5.99
CA LEU A 95 -4.62 13.75 6.69
C LEU A 95 -5.61 14.91 6.47
N HIS A 96 -6.42 14.87 5.41
CA HIS A 96 -7.38 15.94 5.09
C HIS A 96 -8.85 15.58 5.37
N ASN A 97 -9.17 14.34 5.77
CA ASN A 97 -10.51 13.89 6.20
C ASN A 97 -10.45 13.29 7.61
#